data_AF-A0A6B3EMK8-F1
#
_entry.id   AF-A0A6B3EMK8-F1
#
_cell.length_a   1.000
_cell.length_b   1.000
_cell.length_c   1.000
_cell.angle_alpha   90.00
_cell.angle_beta   90.00
_cell.angle_gamma   90.00
#
_symmetry.space_group_name_H-M   'P 1'
#
loop_
_entity.id
_entity.type
_entity.pdbx_description
1 polymer ?
#
loop_
_entity_poly.entity_id
_entity_poly.type
_entity_poly.pdbx_seq_one_letter_code
_entity_poly.pdbx_strand_id
1 'polypeptide(L)' 'ELEDPYEKIGAELVKEVAKKTDDVAGDGTTTATVLAQALVREGLRNVAAGANPMALKRGIEQAVEAVSGALLEQAKDVET' A
#
# COMPACT_ATOMS: atom_id res chain seq x y z
N GLU A 1 13.93 -4.90 17.57
CA GLU A 1 14.65 -4.88 16.28
C GLU A 1 14.62 -6.29 15.71
N LEU A 2 14.47 -6.43 14.39
CA LEU A 2 14.55 -7.74 13.73
C LEU A 2 16.02 -8.12 13.52
N GLU A 3 16.37 -9.36 13.87
CA GLU A 3 17.74 -9.87 13.78
C GLU A 3 18.13 -10.22 12.34
N ASP A 4 17.17 -10.70 11.54
CA ASP A 4 17.37 -10.99 10.12
C ASP A 4 17.46 -9.68 9.30
N PRO A 5 18.57 -9.45 8.56
CA PRO A 5 18.73 -8.23 7.78
C PRO A 5 17.68 -8.04 6.67
N TYR A 6 17.20 -9.11 6.03
CA TYR A 6 16.19 -9.03 4.98
C TYR A 6 14.80 -8.71 5.55
N GLU A 7 14.45 -9.33 6.67
CA GLU A 7 13.21 -9.00 7.38
C GLU A 7 13.26 -7.55 7.89
N LYS A 8 14.40 -7.10 8.40
CA LYS A 8 14.62 -5.71 8.83
C LYS A 8 14.44 -4.73 7.67
N ILE A 9 15.02 -5.00 6.50
CA ILE A 9 14.86 -4.16 5.30
C ILE A 9 13.38 -4.09 4.89
N GLY A 10 12.69 -5.23 4.86
CA GLY A 10 11.25 -5.28 4.54
C GLY A 10 10.40 -4.47 5.52
N ALA A 11 10.66 -4.59 6.82
CA ALA A 11 9.97 -3.84 7.85
C ALA A 11 10.21 -2.32 7.75
N GLU A 12 11.46 -1.89 7.51
CA GLU A 12 11.76 -0.46 7.34
C GLU A 12 11.13 0.10 6.05
N LEU A 13 11.03 -0.68 4.96
CA LEU A 13 10.31 -0.24 3.76
C LEU A 13 8.83 0.04 4.04
N VAL A 14 8.14 -0.85 4.76
CA VAL A 14 6.72 -0.66 5.11
C VAL A 14 6.55 0.52 6.07
N LYS A 15 7.47 0.69 7.02
CA LYS A 15 7.47 1.80 7.97
C LYS A 15 7.64 3.15 7.28
N GLU A 16 8.51 3.25 6.27
CA GLU A 16 8.67 4.47 5.46
C GLU A 16 7.41 4.79 4.65
N VAL A 17 6.68 3.78 4.17
CA VAL A 17 5.39 3.98 3.51
C VAL A 17 4.36 4.54 4.50
N ALA A 18 4.24 3.94 5.69
CA ALA A 18 3.31 4.38 6.72
C ALA A 18 3.61 5.81 7.19
N LYS A 19 4.89 6.14 7.41
CA LYS A 19 5.33 7.46 7.86
C LYS A 19 4.94 8.57 6.88
N LYS A 20 5.07 8.33 5.57
CA LYS A 20 4.65 9.31 4.56
C LYS A 20 3.15 9.60 4.57
N THR A 21 2.32 8.62 4.95
CA THR A 21 0.89 8.83 5.13
C THR A 21 0.63 9.77 6.30
N ASP A 22 1.31 9.57 7.42
CA ASP A 22 1.24 10.45 8.60
C ASP A 22 1.66 11.89 8.27
N ASP A 23 2.80 12.05 7.58
CA ASP A 23 3.38 13.36 7.27
C ASP A 23 2.44 14.27 6.45
N VAL A 24 1.54 13.69 5.65
CA VAL A 24 0.62 14.42 4.77
C VAL A 24 -0.80 14.48 5.34
N ALA A 25 -1.32 13.37 5.84
CA ALA A 25 -2.71 13.25 6.28
C ALA A 25 -2.90 13.41 7.80
N GLY A 26 -1.84 13.25 8.60
CA GLY A 26 -1.88 13.30 10.07
C GLY A 26 -2.52 12.09 10.75
N ASP A 27 -2.91 11.07 9.98
CA ASP A 27 -3.44 9.78 10.42
C ASP A 27 -3.29 8.74 9.30
N GLY A 28 -3.64 7.48 9.55
CA GLY A 28 -3.75 6.43 8.53
C GLY A 28 -2.56 5.48 8.46
N THR A 29 -1.56 5.64 9.33
CA THR A 29 -0.35 4.79 9.40
C THR A 29 -0.67 3.31 9.55
N THR A 30 -1.64 2.97 10.40
CA THR A 30 -2.06 1.58 10.63
C THR A 30 -2.75 1.01 9.40
N THR A 31 -3.66 1.78 8.78
CA THR A 31 -4.36 1.39 7.55
C THR A 31 -3.37 1.16 6.40
N ALA A 32 -2.41 2.07 6.21
CA ALA A 32 -1.36 1.93 5.21
C ALA A 32 -0.52 0.66 5.42
N THR A 33 -0.18 0.36 6.68
CA THR A 33 0.62 -0.83 7.04
C THR A 33 -0.10 -2.12 6.69
N VAL A 34 -1.38 -2.26 7.06
CA VAL A 34 -2.15 -3.49 6.77
C VAL A 34 -2.45 -3.66 5.29
N LEU A 35 -2.69 -2.57 4.55
CA LEU A 35 -2.86 -2.62 3.09
C LEU A 35 -1.56 -3.04 2.40
N ALA A 36 -0.43 -2.48 2.80
CA ALA A 36 0.88 -2.85 2.26
C ALA A 36 1.18 -4.35 2.48
N GLN A 37 0.91 -4.85 3.69
CA GLN A 37 1.05 -6.27 4.01
C GLN A 37 0.19 -7.16 3.09
N ALA A 38 -1.09 -6.81 2.92
CA ALA A 38 -2.03 -7.57 2.10
C ALA A 38 -1.61 -7.59 0.62
N LEU A 39 -1.22 -6.44 0.07
CA LEU A 39 -0.77 -6.30 -1.32
C LEU A 39 0.51 -7.11 -1.59
N VAL A 40 1.49 -7.06 -0.68
CA VAL A 40 2.72 -7.84 -0.80
C VAL A 40 2.41 -9.34 -0.76
N ARG A 41 1.60 -9.78 0.22
CA ARG A 41 1.25 -11.19 0.38
C ARG A 41 0.56 -11.76 -0.86
N GLU A 42 -0.49 -11.10 -1.34
CA GLU A 42 -1.24 -11.57 -2.51
C GLU A 42 -0.45 -11.38 -3.82
N GLY A 43 0.34 -10.32 -3.92
CA GLY A 43 1.24 -10.10 -5.06
C GLY A 43 2.25 -11.24 -5.21
N LEU A 44 2.96 -11.59 -4.12
CA LEU A 44 3.92 -12.70 -4.11
C LEU A 44 3.26 -14.03 -4.42
N ARG A 45 2.04 -14.28 -3.91
CA ARG A 45 1.27 -15.48 -4.23
C ARG A 45 0.97 -15.60 -5.73
N ASN A 46 0.56 -14.51 -6.38
CA ASN A 46 0.28 -14.50 -7.81
C ASN A 46 1.55 -14.66 -8.66
N VAL A 47 2.65 -14.02 -8.24
CA VAL A 47 3.95 -14.19 -8.90
C VAL A 47 4.43 -15.63 -8.81
N ALA A 48 4.29 -16.28 -7.65
CA ALA A 48 4.62 -17.70 -7.48
C ALA A 48 3.75 -18.62 -8.35
N ALA A 49 2.51 -18.19 -8.68
CA ALA A 49 1.62 -18.88 -9.60
C ALA A 49 1.94 -18.62 -11.09
N GLY A 50 2.99 -17.85 -11.40
CA GLY A 50 3.46 -17.56 -12.76
C GLY A 50 2.95 -16.25 -13.36
N ALA A 51 2.23 -15.42 -12.60
CA ALA A 51 1.81 -14.11 -13.08
C ALA A 51 3.02 -13.17 -13.29
N ASN A 52 2.96 -12.35 -14.34
CA ASN A 52 4.00 -11.37 -14.62
C ASN A 52 3.98 -10.22 -13.58
N PRO A 53 5.06 -9.98 -12.81
CA PRO A 53 5.09 -8.94 -11.78
C PRO A 53 4.82 -7.52 -12.31
N MET A 54 5.31 -7.21 -13.50
CA MET A 54 5.10 -5.90 -14.13
C MET A 54 3.66 -5.70 -14.57
N ALA A 55 2.98 -6.78 -15.00
CA ALA A 55 1.55 -6.71 -15.32
C ALA A 55 0.71 -6.53 -14.05
N LEU A 56 1.04 -7.25 -12.96
CA LEU A 56 0.41 -7.08 -11.66
C LEU A 56 0.55 -5.65 -11.14
N LYS A 57 1.76 -5.08 -11.19
CA LYS A 57 2.01 -3.68 -10.81
C LYS A 57 1.11 -2.72 -11.59
N ARG A 58 1.05 -2.84 -12.92
CA ARG A 58 0.19 -1.98 -13.76
C ARG A 58 -1.29 -2.12 -13.39
N GLY A 59 -1.76 -3.33 -13.12
CA GLY A 59 -3.14 -3.57 -12.68
C GLY A 59 -3.44 -2.94 -11.32
N ILE A 60 -2.50 -3.03 -10.37
CA ILE A 60 -2.61 -2.39 -9.06
C ILE A 60 -2.67 -0.86 -9.21
N GLU A 61 -1.81 -0.26 -10.05
CA GLU A 61 -1.82 1.19 -10.30
C GLU A 61 -3.16 1.67 -10.86
N GLN A 62 -3.71 0.97 -11.86
CA GLN A 62 -5.04 1.27 -12.41
C GLN A 62 -6.16 1.12 -11.37
N ALA A 63 -6.09 0.08 -10.53
CA ALA A 63 -7.06 -0.11 -9.46
C ALA A 63 -6.99 1.00 -8.41
N VAL A 64 -5.79 1.46 -8.05
CA VAL A 64 -5.58 2.58 -7.12
C VAL A 64 -6.20 3.86 -7.66
N GLU A 65 -5.98 4.18 -8.94
CA GLU A 65 -6.58 5.35 -9.59
C GLU A 65 -8.11 5.29 -9.55
N ALA A 66 -8.70 4.15 -9.94
CA ALA A 66 -10.14 3.98 -9.96
C ALA A 66 -10.77 4.06 -8.56
N VAL A 67 -10.16 3.40 -7.57
CA VAL A 67 -10.64 3.44 -6.17
C VAL A 67 -10.52 4.83 -5.59
N SER A 68 -9.40 5.54 -5.85
CA SER A 68 -9.21 6.91 -5.34
C SER A 68 -10.24 7.86 -5.93
N GLY A 69 -10.54 7.74 -7.22
CA GLY A 69 -11.61 8.49 -7.87
C GLY A 69 -12.97 8.23 -7.21
N ALA A 70 -13.33 6.96 -7.03
CA ALA A 70 -14.59 6.59 -6.38
C ALA A 70 -14.69 7.05 -4.91
N LEU A 71 -13.57 7.11 -4.18
CA LEU A 71 -13.53 7.64 -2.81
C LEU A 71 -13.76 9.16 -2.79
N LEU A 72 -13.18 9.88 -3.74
CA LEU A 72 -13.38 11.33 -3.87
C LEU A 72 -14.83 11.66 -4.27
N GLU A 73 -15.45 10.87 -5.15
CA GLU A 73 -16.87 11.03 -5.49
C GLU A 73 -17.82 10.83 -4.28
N GLN A 74 -17.40 10.00 -3.32
CA GLN A 74 -18.14 9.76 -2.07
C GLN A 74 -17.80 10.76 -0.97
N ALA A 75 -16.70 11.50 -1.11
CA ALA A 75 -16.29 12.49 -0.13
C ALA A 75 -17.35 13.60 -0.04
N LYS A 76 -17.61 14.05 1.19
CA LYS A 76 -18.50 15.18 1.44
C LYS A 76 -17.66 16.39 1.71
N ASP A 77 -17.81 17.40 0.87
CA ASP A 77 -17.19 18.69 1.10
C ASP A 77 -17.72 19.29 2.40
N VAL A 78 -16.80 19.81 3.20
CA VAL A 78 -17.11 20.54 4.43
C VAL A 78 -16.60 21.96 4.23
N GLU A 79 -17.51 22.92 4.24
CA GLU A 79 -17.13 24.33 4.25
C GLU A 79 -16.60 24.69 5.65
N THR A 80 -15.39 25.26 5.69
CA THR A 80 -14.79 25.88 6.89
C THR A 80 -15.17 27.33 7.03
#